data_AF-A0A239SNY3-F1
#
_entry.id   AF-A0A239SNY3-F1
#
_cell.length_a   1.000
_cell.length_b   1.000
_cell.length_c   1.000
_cell.angle_alpha   90.00
_cell.angle_beta   90.00
_cell.angle_gamma   90.00
#
_symmetry.space_group_name_H-M   'P 1'
#
loop_
_entity.id
_entity.type
_entity.pdbx_description
1 polymer ?
#
loop_
_entity_poly.entity_id
_entity_poly.type
_entity_poly.pdbx_seq_one_letter_code
_entity_poly.pdbx_strand_id
1 'polypeptide(L)'
;MDEIERRHRTVARLLIKLSGTTQARLAYATGITGNTISRWVHGDPCALGTQGRDKLFAALGVRSDGVNIRFASRSTGAAQPVFQISGLVQAERFATLAALTSTQFVAARETSQGKTLVSVVTDISGQTTALLIGTREAFDELYAELGIALSPNRRLEAGLRPYGVTDKAMRLHSN
;
A
#
# COMPACT_ATOMS: atom_id res chain seq x y z
N MET A 1 22.87 15.95 -9.66
CA MET A 1 22.02 14.74 -9.66
C MET A 1 20.75 15.08 -10.41
N ASP A 2 20.48 14.31 -11.46
CA ASP A 2 19.29 14.42 -12.31
C ASP A 2 17.99 14.40 -11.46
N GLU A 3 17.03 15.25 -11.80
CA GLU A 3 15.74 15.36 -11.10
C GLU A 3 14.96 14.04 -11.18
N ILE A 4 15.03 13.36 -12.33
CA ILE A 4 14.41 12.06 -12.55
C ILE A 4 15.03 11.03 -11.61
N GLU A 5 16.35 11.01 -11.49
CA GLU A 5 17.03 10.09 -10.57
C GLU A 5 16.66 10.38 -9.11
N ARG A 6 16.54 11.66 -8.71
CA ARG A 6 16.07 12.04 -7.36
C ARG A 6 14.68 11.50 -7.08
N ARG A 7 13.75 11.66 -8.04
CA ARG A 7 12.38 11.15 -7.95
C ARG A 7 12.37 9.63 -7.84
N HIS A 8 13.13 8.93 -8.69
CA HIS A 8 13.23 7.47 -8.70
C HIS A 8 13.75 6.92 -7.37
N ARG A 9 14.81 7.51 -6.80
CA ARG A 9 15.34 7.12 -5.48
C ARG A 9 14.32 7.36 -4.37
N THR A 10 13.60 8.48 -4.42
CA THR A 10 12.56 8.82 -3.43
C THR A 10 11.39 7.84 -3.47
N VAL A 11 10.90 7.50 -4.67
CA VAL A 11 9.83 6.52 -4.86
C VAL A 11 10.27 5.14 -4.36
N ALA A 12 11.47 4.67 -4.74
CA ALA A 12 12.00 3.40 -4.26
C ALA A 12 12.08 3.34 -2.74
N ARG A 13 12.58 4.41 -2.10
CA ARG A 13 12.66 4.51 -0.63
C ARG A 13 11.29 4.41 0.05
N LEU A 14 10.30 5.12 -0.47
CA LEU A 14 8.93 5.06 0.04
C LEU A 14 8.32 3.67 -0.12
N LEU A 15 8.47 3.05 -1.29
CA LEU A 15 7.99 1.69 -1.57
C LEU A 15 8.61 0.68 -0.60
N ILE A 16 9.93 0.72 -0.39
CA ILE A 16 10.63 -0.17 0.54
C ILE A 16 10.10 0.04 1.97
N LYS A 17 9.98 1.30 2.40
CA LYS A 17 9.56 1.63 3.76
C LYS A 17 8.11 1.22 4.05
N LEU A 18 7.20 1.46 3.12
CA LEU A 18 5.76 1.17 3.29
C LEU A 18 5.44 -0.33 3.13
N SER A 19 6.15 -1.02 2.24
CA SER A 19 5.94 -2.46 2.04
C SER A 19 6.63 -3.34 3.07
N GLY A 20 7.60 -2.81 3.81
CA GLY A 20 8.45 -3.58 4.70
C GLY A 20 9.31 -4.61 3.96
N THR A 21 9.50 -4.47 2.65
CA THR A 21 10.29 -5.43 1.86
C THR A 21 11.74 -5.40 2.32
N THR A 22 12.24 -6.55 2.76
CA THR A 22 13.61 -6.65 3.27
C THR A 22 14.64 -6.52 2.15
N GLN A 23 15.82 -6.01 2.51
CA GLN A 23 16.94 -5.89 1.59
C GLN A 23 17.37 -7.26 1.01
N ALA A 24 17.31 -8.32 1.81
CA ALA A 24 17.59 -9.68 1.35
C ALA A 24 16.60 -10.16 0.29
N ARG A 25 15.30 -9.87 0.48
CA ARG A 25 14.25 -10.22 -0.49
C ARG A 25 14.42 -9.45 -1.80
N LEU A 26 14.76 -8.16 -1.72
CA LEU A 26 15.06 -7.35 -2.91
C LEU A 26 16.30 -7.87 -3.63
N ALA A 27 17.36 -8.21 -2.90
CA ALA A 27 18.58 -8.74 -3.49
C ALA A 27 18.31 -10.06 -4.24
N TYR A 28 17.55 -10.96 -3.62
CA TYR A 28 17.12 -12.20 -4.25
C TYR A 28 16.27 -11.96 -5.51
N ALA A 29 15.26 -11.10 -5.43
CA ALA A 29 14.34 -10.85 -6.54
C ALA A 29 14.99 -10.12 -7.73
N THR A 30 16.01 -9.30 -7.48
CA THR A 30 16.65 -8.47 -8.50
C THR A 30 17.98 -9.04 -9.00
N GLY A 31 18.61 -9.93 -8.23
CA GLY A 31 20.00 -10.35 -8.44
C GLY A 31 21.03 -9.25 -8.14
N ILE A 32 20.62 -8.14 -7.54
CA ILE A 32 21.48 -7.00 -7.20
C ILE A 32 21.87 -7.12 -5.73
N THR A 33 23.14 -6.89 -5.37
CA THR A 33 23.53 -6.99 -3.97
C THR A 33 22.79 -5.96 -3.12
N GLY A 34 22.37 -6.38 -1.92
CA GLY A 34 21.66 -5.51 -1.00
C GLY A 34 22.39 -4.20 -0.77
N ASN A 35 23.71 -4.23 -0.60
CA ASN A 35 24.52 -3.02 -0.40
C ASN A 35 24.37 -2.02 -1.56
N THR A 36 24.39 -2.51 -2.80
CA THR A 36 24.21 -1.66 -4.00
C THR A 36 22.83 -1.00 -4.02
N ILE A 37 21.77 -1.76 -3.70
CA ILE A 37 20.41 -1.23 -3.58
C ILE A 37 20.36 -0.15 -2.50
N SER A 38 20.90 -0.42 -1.31
CA SER A 38 20.91 0.52 -0.19
C SER A 38 21.61 1.83 -0.56
N ARG A 39 22.85 1.74 -1.04
CA ARG A 39 23.65 2.90 -1.44
C ARG A 39 22.92 3.76 -2.46
N TRP A 40 22.34 3.14 -3.49
CA TRP A 40 21.59 3.89 -4.50
C TRP A 40 20.33 4.57 -3.92
N VAL A 41 19.53 3.86 -3.13
CA VAL A 41 18.31 4.39 -2.48
C VAL A 41 18.63 5.56 -1.54
N HIS A 42 19.77 5.50 -0.83
CA HIS A 42 20.19 6.51 0.13
C HIS A 42 20.96 7.68 -0.49
N GLY A 43 21.29 7.59 -1.77
CA GLY A 43 21.87 8.69 -2.52
C GLY A 43 23.40 8.67 -2.62
N ASP A 44 24.03 7.61 -2.15
CA ASP A 44 25.48 7.43 -2.23
C ASP A 44 25.94 7.35 -3.70
N PRO A 45 27.24 7.59 -3.97
CA PRO A 45 27.83 7.41 -5.31
C PRO A 45 27.75 5.94 -5.74
N CYS A 46 26.63 5.56 -6.35
CA CYS A 46 26.30 4.23 -6.81
C CYS A 46 25.32 4.38 -7.98
N ALA A 47 25.55 3.66 -9.07
CA ALA A 47 24.63 3.62 -10.21
C ALA A 47 24.11 2.19 -10.37
N LEU A 48 22.79 2.01 -10.32
CA LEU A 48 22.15 0.73 -10.64
C LEU A 48 22.07 0.45 -12.15
N GLY A 49 22.25 1.49 -12.98
CA GLY A 49 21.93 1.43 -14.41
C GLY A 49 20.42 1.32 -14.66
N THR A 50 19.99 1.45 -15.93
CA THR A 50 18.57 1.35 -16.29
C THR A 50 17.99 -0.03 -15.99
N GLN A 51 18.67 -1.10 -16.41
CA GLN A 51 18.22 -2.47 -16.16
C GLN A 51 18.10 -2.80 -14.66
N GLY A 52 19.06 -2.33 -13.84
CA GLY A 52 19.01 -2.54 -12.39
C GLY A 52 17.85 -1.78 -11.74
N ARG A 53 17.57 -0.55 -12.19
CA ARG A 53 16.40 0.23 -11.75
C ARG A 53 15.10 -0.48 -12.12
N ASP A 54 14.98 -0.98 -13.35
CA ASP A 54 13.77 -1.68 -13.81
C ASP A 54 13.50 -2.95 -13.01
N LYS A 55 14.55 -3.74 -12.74
CA LYS A 55 14.45 -4.93 -11.88
C LYS A 55 14.02 -4.56 -10.46
N LEU A 56 14.61 -3.52 -9.88
CA LEU A 56 14.25 -3.03 -8.54
C LEU A 56 12.79 -2.58 -8.48
N PHE A 57 12.35 -1.79 -9.46
CA PHE A 57 10.97 -1.32 -9.52
C PHE A 57 9.98 -2.46 -9.74
N ALA A 58 10.29 -3.41 -10.61
CA ALA A 58 9.47 -4.61 -10.80
C ALA A 58 9.34 -5.43 -9.50
N ALA A 59 10.44 -5.60 -8.76
CA ALA A 59 10.43 -6.26 -7.45
C ALA A 59 9.59 -5.51 -6.40
N LEU A 60 9.48 -4.19 -6.54
CA LEU A 60 8.64 -3.31 -5.70
C LEU A 60 7.23 -3.13 -6.28
N GLY A 61 6.82 -3.92 -7.27
CA GLY A 61 5.47 -3.89 -7.83
C GLY A 61 5.12 -2.61 -8.60
N VAL A 62 6.12 -1.90 -9.12
CA VAL A 62 5.93 -0.71 -9.96
C VAL A 62 6.69 -0.86 -11.28
N ARG A 63 6.31 -0.08 -12.29
CA ARG A 63 6.97 -0.03 -13.59
C ARG A 63 7.47 1.38 -13.85
N SER A 64 8.61 1.51 -14.52
CA SER A 64 9.10 2.80 -15.02
C SER A 64 9.16 2.78 -16.54
N ASP A 65 8.85 3.91 -17.16
CA ASP A 65 9.08 4.18 -18.59
C ASP A 65 10.38 4.99 -18.83
N GLY A 66 11.19 5.15 -17.78
CA GLY A 66 12.39 5.97 -17.76
C GLY A 66 12.20 7.36 -17.14
N VAL A 67 10.97 7.89 -17.13
CA VAL A 67 10.65 9.23 -16.58
C VAL A 67 9.61 9.14 -15.46
N ASN A 68 8.57 8.37 -15.70
CA ASN A 68 7.46 8.15 -14.80
C ASN A 68 7.57 6.79 -14.15
N ILE A 69 6.97 6.69 -12.96
CA ILE A 69 6.79 5.44 -12.24
C ILE A 69 5.29 5.27 -12.02
N ARG A 70 4.78 4.06 -12.28
CA ARG A 70 3.37 3.70 -12.08
C ARG A 70 3.28 2.38 -11.35
N PHE A 71 2.25 2.21 -10.54
CA PHE A 71 1.97 0.90 -9.95
C PHE A 71 1.71 -0.13 -11.05
N ALA A 72 2.28 -1.32 -10.89
CA ALA A 72 2.01 -2.42 -11.80
C ALA A 72 0.63 -3.02 -11.47
N SER A 73 -0.10 -3.45 -12.50
CA SER A 73 -1.31 -4.26 -12.32
C SER A 73 -0.99 -5.49 -11.48
N ARG A 74 -1.84 -5.81 -10.51
CA ARG A 74 -1.74 -7.03 -9.72
C ARG A 74 -2.14 -8.24 -10.57
N SER A 75 -1.16 -9.07 -10.93
CA SER A 75 -1.41 -10.41 -11.45
C SER A 75 -1.45 -11.41 -10.30
N THR A 76 -2.43 -12.31 -10.31
CA THR A 76 -2.55 -13.42 -9.37
C THR A 76 -1.23 -14.22 -9.34
N GLY A 77 -0.62 -14.37 -8.16
CA GLY A 77 0.63 -15.13 -7.98
C GLY A 77 1.94 -14.33 -8.02
N ALA A 78 1.93 -13.06 -8.42
CA ALA A 78 3.12 -12.21 -8.31
C ALA A 78 3.35 -11.78 -6.85
N ALA A 79 4.60 -11.83 -6.40
CA ALA A 79 5.04 -11.45 -5.05
C ALA A 79 5.03 -9.93 -4.83
N GLN A 80 3.91 -9.29 -5.15
CA GLN A 80 3.75 -7.84 -5.06
C GLN A 80 3.70 -7.37 -3.61
N PRO A 81 4.23 -6.17 -3.34
CA PRO A 81 4.25 -5.63 -2.01
C PRO A 81 2.84 -5.46 -1.44
N VAL A 82 2.77 -5.66 -0.13
CA VAL A 82 1.62 -5.34 0.71
C VAL A 82 2.02 -4.14 1.55
N PHE A 83 1.24 -3.07 1.51
CA PHE A 83 1.59 -1.82 2.19
C PHE A 83 0.92 -1.76 3.55
N GLN A 84 1.72 -1.51 4.59
CA GLN A 84 1.24 -1.40 5.97
C GLN A 84 0.88 0.05 6.28
N ILE A 85 -0.41 0.32 6.45
CA ILE A 85 -1.00 1.63 6.73
C ILE A 85 -1.56 1.61 8.15
N SER A 86 -0.66 1.53 9.14
CA SER A 86 -1.04 1.34 10.55
C SER A 86 -1.33 2.64 11.30
N GLY A 87 -1.25 3.80 10.63
CA GLY A 87 -1.45 5.11 11.23
C GLY A 87 -1.34 6.25 10.22
N LEU A 88 -1.59 7.48 10.67
CA LEU A 88 -1.67 8.68 9.84
C LEU A 88 -0.37 8.93 9.04
N VAL A 89 0.80 8.76 9.68
CA VAL A 89 2.10 8.95 9.02
C VAL A 89 2.28 7.99 7.84
N GLN A 90 1.79 6.75 7.94
CA GLN A 90 1.84 5.78 6.85
C GLN A 90 0.83 6.12 5.75
N ALA A 91 -0.35 6.62 6.12
CA ALA A 91 -1.36 7.11 5.18
C ALA A 91 -0.81 8.27 4.34
N GLU A 92 -0.26 9.31 4.98
CA GLU A 92 0.38 10.45 4.31
C GLU A 92 1.52 10.03 3.37
N ARG A 93 2.37 9.10 3.83
CA ARG A 93 3.46 8.56 3.00
C ARG A 93 2.95 7.80 1.79
N PHE A 94 1.85 7.06 1.94
CA PHE A 94 1.24 6.37 0.82
C PHE A 94 0.56 7.36 -0.13
N ALA A 95 -0.12 8.39 0.36
CA ALA A 95 -0.67 9.46 -0.48
C ALA A 95 0.44 10.21 -1.24
N THR A 96 1.56 10.51 -0.59
CA THR A 96 2.75 11.08 -1.22
C THR A 96 3.30 10.14 -2.30
N LEU A 97 3.41 8.85 -2.00
CA LEU A 97 3.83 7.84 -2.99
C LEU A 97 2.86 7.81 -4.18
N ALA A 98 1.55 7.85 -3.93
CA ALA A 98 0.53 7.91 -4.95
C ALA A 98 0.70 9.13 -5.85
N ALA A 99 0.95 10.32 -5.29
CA ALA A 99 1.20 11.55 -6.07
C ALA A 99 2.53 11.53 -6.84
N LEU A 100 3.58 10.90 -6.28
CA LEU A 100 4.87 10.76 -6.94
C LEU A 100 4.87 9.72 -8.05
N THR A 101 3.98 8.74 -7.98
CA THR A 101 3.70 7.83 -9.09
C THR A 101 2.60 8.46 -9.96
N SER A 102 2.64 8.33 -11.27
CA SER A 102 1.55 8.88 -12.12
C SER A 102 0.29 7.98 -12.06
N THR A 103 -0.12 7.61 -10.84
CA THR A 103 -1.19 6.63 -10.58
C THR A 103 -2.33 7.34 -9.87
N GLN A 104 -3.49 7.38 -10.53
CA GLN A 104 -4.72 7.89 -9.94
C GLN A 104 -5.56 6.71 -9.45
N PHE A 105 -5.77 6.64 -8.14
CA PHE A 105 -6.64 5.63 -7.52
C PHE A 105 -8.08 6.14 -7.50
N VAL A 106 -9.04 5.29 -7.81
CA VAL A 106 -10.46 5.68 -7.95
C VAL A 106 -11.41 4.88 -7.09
N ALA A 107 -11.02 3.69 -6.66
CA ALA A 107 -11.84 2.87 -5.77
C ALA A 107 -11.00 1.97 -4.87
N ALA A 108 -11.57 1.64 -3.71
CA ALA A 108 -11.04 0.72 -2.73
C ALA A 108 -12.11 -0.33 -2.35
N ARG A 109 -11.71 -1.59 -2.21
CA ARG A 109 -12.54 -2.68 -1.69
C ARG A 109 -11.91 -3.23 -0.43
N GLU A 110 -12.71 -3.34 0.62
CA GLU A 110 -12.20 -3.71 1.94
C GLU A 110 -12.73 -5.05 2.41
N THR A 111 -11.95 -5.69 3.26
CA THR A 111 -12.39 -6.84 4.05
C THR A 111 -11.83 -6.68 5.46
N SER A 112 -12.68 -6.81 6.47
CA SER A 112 -12.26 -6.71 7.87
C SER A 112 -11.86 -8.07 8.43
N GLN A 113 -10.72 -8.13 9.10
CA GLN A 113 -10.30 -9.25 9.94
C GLN A 113 -10.06 -8.72 11.36
N GLY A 114 -11.13 -8.68 12.16
CA GLY A 114 -11.10 -8.07 13.48
C GLY A 114 -10.93 -6.55 13.42
N LYS A 115 -9.84 -6.02 14.01
CA LYS A 115 -9.50 -4.59 13.98
C LYS A 115 -8.67 -4.18 12.75
N THR A 116 -8.16 -5.17 12.02
CA THR A 116 -7.33 -4.95 10.83
C THR A 116 -8.20 -4.98 9.59
N LEU A 117 -8.01 -4.00 8.71
CA LEU A 117 -8.63 -3.95 7.40
C LEU A 117 -7.62 -4.34 6.34
N VAL A 118 -8.08 -5.11 5.37
CA VAL A 118 -7.37 -5.39 4.12
C VAL A 118 -8.09 -4.61 3.02
N SER A 119 -7.38 -3.74 2.32
CA SER A 119 -7.93 -2.94 1.23
C SER A 119 -7.22 -3.20 -0.09
N VAL A 120 -8.00 -3.37 -1.14
CA VAL A 120 -7.54 -3.49 -2.51
C VAL A 120 -7.89 -2.20 -3.24
N VAL A 121 -6.88 -1.47 -3.70
CA VAL A 121 -7.09 -0.23 -4.46
C VAL A 121 -6.93 -0.45 -5.96
N THR A 122 -7.76 0.27 -6.71
CA THR A 122 -7.82 0.21 -8.17
C THR A 122 -7.50 1.57 -8.78
N ASP A 123 -6.81 1.55 -9.91
CA ASP A 123 -6.52 2.78 -10.68
C ASP A 123 -7.67 3.14 -11.63
N ILE A 124 -7.53 4.28 -12.33
CA ILE A 124 -8.51 4.77 -13.30
C ILE A 124 -8.78 3.81 -14.48
N SER A 125 -7.88 2.85 -14.73
CA SER A 125 -8.09 1.80 -15.74
C SER A 125 -8.87 0.59 -15.20
N GLY A 126 -9.29 0.65 -13.93
CA GLY A 126 -9.99 -0.44 -13.24
C GLY A 126 -9.07 -1.59 -12.83
N GLN A 127 -7.76 -1.45 -13.01
CA GLN A 127 -6.80 -2.48 -12.64
C GLN A 127 -6.53 -2.40 -11.14
N THR A 128 -6.48 -3.57 -10.50
CA THR A 128 -6.02 -3.64 -9.11
C THR A 128 -4.53 -3.36 -9.07
N THR A 129 -4.08 -2.43 -8.23
CA THR A 129 -2.67 -1.96 -8.24
C THR A 129 -1.97 -2.13 -6.90
N ALA A 130 -2.67 -2.05 -5.78
CA ALA A 130 -2.05 -2.24 -4.46
C ALA A 130 -2.96 -2.94 -3.45
N LEU A 131 -2.33 -3.66 -2.53
CA LEU A 131 -2.96 -4.26 -1.36
C LEU A 131 -2.45 -3.53 -0.12
N LEU A 132 -3.37 -2.98 0.66
CA LEU A 132 -3.11 -2.23 1.87
C LEU A 132 -3.60 -3.05 3.07
N ILE A 133 -2.86 -3.01 4.17
CA ILE A 133 -3.28 -3.59 5.45
C ILE A 133 -3.13 -2.50 6.51
N GLY A 134 -4.19 -2.24 7.29
CA GLY A 134 -4.19 -1.09 8.17
C GLY A 134 -5.35 -1.05 9.15
N THR A 135 -5.43 0.05 9.89
CA THR A 135 -6.60 0.35 10.75
C THR A 135 -7.63 1.15 9.96
N ARG A 136 -8.86 1.22 10.48
CA ARG A 136 -9.94 2.01 9.88
C ARG A 136 -9.55 3.48 9.77
N GLU A 137 -9.05 4.05 10.86
CA GLU A 137 -8.71 5.47 10.97
C GLU A 137 -7.65 5.87 9.94
N ALA A 138 -6.63 5.02 9.77
CA ALA A 138 -5.56 5.27 8.81
C ALA A 138 -6.04 5.14 7.36
N PHE A 139 -6.97 4.22 7.06
CA PHE A 139 -7.58 4.11 5.74
C PHE A 139 -8.53 5.27 5.42
N ASP A 140 -9.28 5.75 6.40
CA ASP A 140 -10.20 6.88 6.22
C ASP A 140 -9.43 8.14 5.82
N GLU A 141 -8.34 8.43 6.52
CA GLU A 141 -7.44 9.52 6.17
C GLU A 141 -6.84 9.31 4.78
N LEU A 142 -6.32 8.11 4.51
CA LEU A 142 -5.71 7.80 3.23
C LEU A 142 -6.68 8.01 2.06
N TYR A 143 -7.92 7.55 2.18
CA TYR A 143 -8.88 7.70 1.08
C TYR A 143 -9.34 9.13 0.89
N ALA A 144 -9.43 9.92 1.97
CA ALA A 144 -9.68 11.35 1.86
C ALA A 144 -8.58 12.04 1.06
N GLU A 145 -7.32 11.78 1.40
CA GLU A 145 -6.14 12.29 0.69
C GLU A 145 -6.08 11.82 -0.77
N LEU A 146 -6.47 10.58 -1.05
CA LEU A 146 -6.54 10.05 -2.42
C LEU A 146 -7.79 10.51 -3.20
N GLY A 147 -8.73 11.21 -2.57
CA GLY A 147 -10.00 11.60 -3.18
C GLY A 147 -10.92 10.42 -3.53
N ILE A 148 -10.76 9.27 -2.85
CA ILE A 148 -11.57 8.08 -3.08
C ILE A 148 -12.89 8.23 -2.31
N ALA A 149 -13.99 8.33 -3.05
CA ALA A 149 -15.33 8.36 -2.47
C ALA A 149 -15.69 6.99 -1.86
N LEU A 150 -16.12 6.99 -0.61
CA LEU A 150 -16.51 5.77 0.11
C LEU A 150 -18.03 5.64 0.17
N SER A 151 -18.52 4.40 0.07
CA SER A 151 -19.94 4.11 0.24
C SER A 151 -20.41 4.52 1.64
N PRO A 152 -21.57 5.20 1.78
CA PRO A 152 -22.16 5.55 3.07
C PRO A 152 -22.34 4.33 4.00
N ASN A 153 -22.60 3.16 3.42
CA ASN A 153 -22.81 1.90 4.16
C ASN A 153 -21.54 1.37 4.81
N ARG A 154 -20.35 1.85 4.42
CA ARG A 154 -19.06 1.47 5.04
C ARG A 154 -18.98 1.87 6.52
N ARG A 155 -19.70 2.92 6.93
CA ARG A 155 -19.79 3.36 8.34
C ARG A 155 -20.68 2.45 9.19
N LEU A 156 -21.67 1.80 8.58
CA LEU A 156 -22.66 0.97 9.30
C LEU A 156 -22.08 -0.37 9.75
N GLU A 157 -21.20 -1.00 8.96
CA GLU A 157 -20.52 -2.24 9.40
C GLU A 157 -19.58 -2.05 10.59
N ALA A 158 -19.14 -0.82 10.87
CA ALA A 158 -18.36 -0.49 12.08
C ALA A 158 -19.23 -0.35 13.34
N GLY A 159 -20.53 -0.05 13.18
CA GLY A 159 -21.49 0.10 14.28
C GLY A 159 -22.35 -1.15 14.53
N LEU A 160 -22.33 -2.13 13.63
CA LEU A 160 -23.13 -3.36 13.70
C LEU A 160 -22.27 -4.55 14.15
N ARG A 161 -21.69 -4.46 15.35
CA ARG A 161 -21.62 -5.66 16.21
C ARG A 161 -22.78 -5.57 17.20
N PRO A 162 -23.73 -6.51 17.22
CA PRO A 162 -24.74 -6.52 18.26
C PRO A 162 -24.01 -6.74 19.59
N TYR A 163 -24.10 -5.76 20.48
CA TYR A 163 -24.15 -6.02 21.90
C TYR A 163 -25.39 -6.89 22.17
N GLY A 164 -25.27 -8.19 21.92
CA GLY A 164 -26.19 -9.20 22.44
C GLY A 164 -25.80 -9.46 23.89
N VAL A 165 -26.18 -8.53 24.75
CA VAL A 165 -26.19 -8.67 26.20
C VAL A 165 -26.83 -10.02 26.55
N THR A 166 -26.15 -10.77 27.42
CA THR A 166 -26.70 -11.91 28.13
C THR A 166 -28.04 -11.54 28.75
N ASP A 167 -29.15 -11.94 28.11
CA ASP A 167 -30.45 -11.84 28.76
C ASP A 167 -30.75 -13.15 29.49
N LYS A 168 -30.48 -13.10 30.80
CA LYS A 168 -31.03 -14.03 31.78
C LYS A 168 -32.55 -13.88 31.73
N ALA A 169 -33.23 -14.70 30.94
CA ALA A 169 -34.68 -14.88 31.08
C ALA A 169 -34.96 -15.73 32.34
N MET A 170 -34.96 -15.02 33.47
CA MET A 170 -35.60 -15.37 34.73
C MET A 170 -37.08 -15.67 34.45
N ARG A 171 -37.45 -16.95 34.32
CA ARG A 171 -38.86 -17.37 34.36
C ARG A 171 -39.29 -17.49 35.82
N LEU A 172 -39.93 -16.45 36.32
CA LEU A 172 -40.81 -16.51 37.48
C LEU A 172 -42.26 -16.24 37.04
N HIS A 173 -43.07 -17.31 37.09
CA HIS A 173 -44.47 -17.42 37.51
C HIS A 173 -45.57 -16.49 36.95
N SER A 174 -46.62 -17.07 36.34
CA SER A 174 -47.91 -17.36 37.01
C SER A 174 -49.03 -17.70 36.01
N ASN A 175 -49.59 -18.91 36.10
CA ASN A 175 -50.97 -19.20 36.53
C ASN A 175 -51.16 -20.71 36.68
#